data_AF-A0A4V2YLC9-F1
#
_entry.id   AF-A0A4V2YLC9-F1
#
_cell.length_a   1.000
_cell.length_b   1.000
_cell.length_c   1.000
_cell.angle_alpha   90.00
_cell.angle_beta   90.00
_cell.angle_gamma   90.00
#
_symmetry.space_group_name_H-M   'P 1'
#
loop_
_entity.id
_entity.type
_entity.pdbx_description
1 polymer ?
#
loop_
_entity_poly.entity_id
_entity_poly.type
_entity_poly.pdbx_seq_one_letter_code
_entity_poly.pdbx_strand_id
1 'polypeptide(L)'
;MKLSLRVILWVYVVFNLLQAVVLTFDPELTDRAYLGGLMTPTRQFQWYSVAGYHVVIIAVTIIAMTLPRAVDRRKLILVNAFMYLLWDATSQLAYWGHKIGMATSDLITNAGVSIVTALILFAVAYFDRDPVTPAPN
;
A
#
# COMPACT_ATOMS: atom_id res chain seq x y z
N MET A 1 5.47 -1.60 -20.06
CA MET A 1 4.29 -1.07 -19.35
C MET A 1 3.78 0.19 -20.05
N LYS A 2 2.46 0.32 -20.21
CA LYS A 2 1.83 1.55 -20.77
C LYS A 2 2.04 2.75 -19.83
N LEU A 3 2.13 3.96 -20.39
CA LEU A 3 2.34 5.19 -19.61
C LEU A 3 1.27 5.37 -18.52
N SER A 4 0.00 5.12 -18.84
CA SER A 4 -1.11 5.25 -17.88
C SER A 4 -0.95 4.36 -16.65
N LEU A 5 -0.53 3.10 -16.83
CA LEU A 5 -0.26 2.18 -15.72
C LEU A 5 0.92 2.66 -14.86
N ARG A 6 1.95 3.23 -15.51
CA ARG A 6 3.10 3.79 -14.80
C ARG A 6 2.71 5.02 -13.97
N VAL A 7 1.82 5.87 -14.49
CA VAL A 7 1.28 7.01 -13.73
C VAL A 7 0.51 6.53 -12.50
N ILE A 8 -0.33 5.49 -12.63
CA ILE A 8 -1.04 4.89 -11.49
C ILE A 8 -0.05 4.40 -10.42
N LEU A 9 1.02 3.70 -10.83
CA LEU A 9 2.05 3.24 -9.89
C LEU A 9 2.84 4.38 -9.24
N TRP A 10 3.07 5.48 -9.94
CA TRP A 10 3.68 6.67 -9.33
C TRP A 10 2.75 7.34 -8.31
N VAL A 11 1.46 7.46 -8.61
CA VAL A 11 0.46 7.95 -7.64
C VAL A 11 0.44 7.04 -6.42
N TYR A 12 0.48 5.72 -6.61
CA TYR A 12 0.62 4.75 -5.53
C TYR A 12 1.91 4.95 -4.72
N VAL A 13 3.05 5.19 -5.36
CA VAL A 13 4.32 5.49 -4.66
C VAL A 13 4.19 6.75 -3.82
N VAL A 14 3.64 7.84 -4.36
CA VAL A 14 3.43 9.09 -3.62
C VAL A 14 2.48 8.90 -2.44
N PHE A 15 1.37 8.18 -2.64
CA PHE A 15 0.44 7.84 -1.57
C PHE A 15 1.14 7.12 -0.40
N ASN A 16 1.94 6.09 -0.71
CA ASN A 16 2.68 5.36 0.32
C ASN A 16 3.79 6.18 0.96
N LEU A 17 4.43 7.07 0.19
CA LEU A 17 5.46 7.96 0.73
C LEU A 17 4.85 8.91 1.77
N LEU A 18 3.66 9.46 1.49
CA LEU A 18 2.93 10.30 2.45
C LEU A 18 2.61 9.51 3.73
N GLN A 19 2.15 8.27 3.62
CA GLN A 19 1.92 7.41 4.79
C GLN A 19 3.21 7.16 5.57
N ALA A 20 4.29 6.79 4.90
CA ALA A 20 5.59 6.55 5.55
C ALA A 20 6.09 7.80 6.28
N VAL A 21 5.97 8.99 5.68
CA VAL A 21 6.38 10.26 6.29
C VAL A 21 5.52 10.57 7.51
N VAL A 22 4.19 10.53 7.40
CA VAL A 22 3.29 10.82 8.52
C VAL A 22 3.54 9.85 9.66
N LEU A 23 3.60 8.55 9.41
CA LEU A 23 3.79 7.55 10.46
C LEU A 23 5.18 7.59 11.11
N THR A 24 6.20 8.12 10.41
CA THR A 24 7.55 8.27 10.97
C THR A 24 7.67 9.52 11.84
N PHE A 25 7.13 10.65 11.37
CA PHE A 25 7.41 11.97 11.96
C PHE A 25 6.25 12.57 12.74
N ASP A 26 5.01 12.22 12.42
CA ASP A 26 3.80 12.70 13.09
C ASP A 26 2.75 11.57 13.24
N PRO A 27 3.10 10.48 13.95
CA PRO A 27 2.19 9.34 14.12
C PRO A 27 0.95 9.68 14.95
N GLU A 28 0.98 10.77 15.72
CA GLU A 28 -0.14 11.24 16.54
C GLU A 28 -1.34 11.69 15.68
N LEU A 29 -1.07 12.24 14.50
CA LEU A 29 -2.10 12.59 13.52
C LEU A 29 -2.96 11.38 13.14
N THR A 30 -2.33 10.22 13.00
CA THR A 30 -2.99 8.95 12.72
C THR A 30 -3.58 8.39 14.01
N ASP A 31 -2.79 8.26 15.09
CA ASP A 31 -3.16 7.62 16.35
C ASP A 31 -4.40 8.20 17.04
N ARG A 32 -4.62 9.52 16.93
CA ARG A 32 -5.76 10.21 17.54
C ARG A 32 -7.13 9.65 17.12
N ALA A 33 -7.21 9.00 15.95
CA ALA A 33 -8.43 8.36 15.46
C ALA A 33 -8.72 6.99 16.11
N TYR A 34 -7.75 6.36 16.77
CA TYR A 34 -7.86 4.95 17.17
C TYR A 34 -8.20 4.74 18.64
N LEU A 35 -7.53 5.44 19.57
CA LEU A 35 -7.67 5.14 21.01
C LEU A 35 -8.10 6.32 21.89
N GLY A 36 -7.95 7.56 21.42
CA GLY A 36 -8.21 8.76 22.23
C GLY A 36 -7.36 8.79 23.50
N GLY A 37 -6.18 9.40 23.44
CA GLY A 37 -5.30 9.54 24.60
C GLY A 37 -3.84 9.78 24.20
N LEU A 38 -2.99 10.15 25.17
CA LEU A 38 -1.59 10.48 24.93
C LEU A 38 -0.82 9.29 24.33
N MET A 39 -0.16 9.51 23.19
CA MET A 39 0.68 8.52 22.50
C MET A 39 1.63 7.81 23.47
N THR A 40 1.64 6.48 23.46
CA THR A 40 2.58 5.68 24.25
C THR A 40 3.77 5.26 23.40
N PRO A 41 4.96 5.01 23.98
CA PRO A 41 6.14 4.57 23.22
C PRO A 41 5.89 3.30 22.38
N THR A 42 5.11 2.35 22.91
CA THR A 42 4.74 1.12 22.19
C THR A 42 3.91 1.43 20.93
N ARG A 43 2.96 2.36 21.02
CA ARG A 43 2.16 2.79 19.86
C ARG A 43 2.98 3.56 18.85
N GLN A 44 3.87 4.43 19.33
CA GLN A 44 4.81 5.13 18.46
C GLN A 44 5.70 4.15 17.68
N PHE A 45 6.23 3.11 18.35
CA PHE A 45 7.00 2.06 17.70
C PHE A 45 6.16 1.23 16.72
N GLN A 46 4.89 0.95 17.04
CA GLN A 46 3.97 0.29 16.14
C GLN A 46 3.76 1.11 14.86
N TRP A 47 3.48 2.41 14.95
CA TRP A 47 3.32 3.28 13.79
C TRP A 47 4.61 3.39 12.97
N TYR A 48 5.76 3.52 13.62
CA TYR A 48 7.06 3.46 12.95
C TYR A 48 7.28 2.15 12.19
N SER A 49 6.86 1.02 12.77
CA SER A 49 6.92 -0.29 12.10
C SER A 49 6.01 -0.36 10.87
N VAL A 50 4.81 0.24 10.95
CA VAL A 50 3.90 0.39 9.79
C VAL A 50 4.49 1.32 8.73
N ALA A 51 5.20 2.38 9.12
CA ALA A 51 5.93 3.23 8.19
C ALA A 51 6.96 2.41 7.38
N GLY A 52 7.69 1.50 8.05
CA GLY A 52 8.61 0.56 7.41
C GLY A 52 7.93 -0.34 6.37
N TYR A 53 6.71 -0.81 6.65
CA TYR A 53 5.90 -1.53 5.67
C TYR A 53 5.67 -0.69 4.40
N HIS A 54 5.28 0.59 4.53
CA HIS A 54 5.08 1.48 3.38
C HIS A 54 6.37 1.70 2.58
N VAL A 55 7.53 1.80 3.24
CA VAL A 55 8.83 1.89 2.55
C VAL A 55 9.10 0.64 1.71
N VAL A 56 8.82 -0.56 2.25
CA VAL A 56 9.03 -1.81 1.51
C VAL A 56 8.17 -1.88 0.26
N ILE A 57 6.89 -1.58 0.34
CA ILE A 57 5.99 -1.63 -0.83
C ILE A 57 6.31 -0.57 -1.88
N ILE A 58 6.83 0.60 -1.47
CA ILE A 58 7.41 1.60 -2.39
C ILE A 58 8.59 0.99 -3.15
N ALA A 59 9.55 0.40 -2.43
CA ALA A 59 10.73 -0.20 -3.04
C ALA A 59 10.36 -1.31 -4.03
N VAL A 60 9.45 -2.21 -3.64
CA VAL A 60 8.94 -3.27 -4.51
C VAL A 60 8.28 -2.70 -5.77
N THR A 61 7.53 -1.60 -5.65
CA THR A 61 6.87 -0.96 -6.79
C THR A 61 7.87 -0.30 -7.73
N ILE A 62 8.87 0.39 -7.20
CA ILE A 62 9.93 1.00 -8.01
C ILE A 62 10.68 -0.09 -8.77
N ILE A 63 11.07 -1.18 -8.10
CA ILE A 63 11.71 -2.34 -8.74
C ILE A 63 10.79 -2.93 -9.82
N ALA A 64 9.51 -3.12 -9.53
CA ALA A 64 8.56 -3.61 -10.53
C ALA A 64 8.51 -2.70 -11.76
N MET A 65 8.57 -1.37 -11.61
CA MET A 65 8.57 -0.45 -12.75
C MET A 65 9.86 -0.50 -13.59
N THR A 66 10.98 -1.01 -13.07
CA THR A 66 12.24 -1.13 -13.83
C THR A 66 12.38 -2.45 -14.58
N LEU A 67 11.57 -3.47 -14.27
CA LEU A 67 11.72 -4.79 -14.89
C LEU A 67 11.24 -4.81 -16.35
N PRO A 68 11.99 -5.47 -17.26
CA PRO A 68 11.70 -5.44 -18.69
C PRO A 68 10.47 -6.27 -19.07
N ARG A 69 10.25 -7.40 -18.40
CA ARG A 69 9.18 -8.36 -18.73
C ARG A 69 7.93 -8.14 -17.89
N ALA A 70 6.78 -8.09 -18.53
CA ALA A 70 5.48 -7.93 -17.88
C ALA A 70 5.18 -9.04 -16.88
N VAL A 71 5.64 -10.28 -17.12
CA VAL A 71 5.43 -11.37 -16.14
C VAL A 71 6.11 -11.09 -14.81
N ASP A 72 7.32 -10.52 -14.81
CA ASP A 72 8.07 -10.26 -13.58
C ASP A 72 7.53 -9.03 -12.86
N ARG A 73 7.14 -7.98 -13.61
CA ARG A 73 6.41 -6.82 -13.07
C ARG A 73 5.13 -7.24 -12.36
N ARG A 74 4.30 -8.05 -13.04
CA ARG A 74 3.00 -8.49 -12.52
C ARG A 74 3.13 -9.26 -11.21
N LYS A 75 4.13 -10.13 -11.06
CA LYS A 75 4.36 -10.87 -9.82
C LYS A 75 4.55 -9.91 -8.64
N LEU A 76 5.42 -8.90 -8.79
CA LEU A 76 5.68 -7.92 -7.72
C LEU A 76 4.46 -7.03 -7.43
N ILE A 77 3.73 -6.60 -8.47
CA ILE A 77 2.51 -5.81 -8.31
C ILE A 77 1.42 -6.62 -7.60
N LEU A 78 1.27 -7.91 -7.93
CA LEU A 78 0.35 -8.82 -7.26
C LEU A 78 0.72 -9.03 -5.80
N VAL A 79 2.01 -9.21 -5.49
CA VAL A 79 2.48 -9.28 -4.10
C VAL A 79 2.06 -8.03 -3.32
N ASN A 80 2.28 -6.84 -3.86
CA ASN A 80 1.83 -5.59 -3.22
C ASN A 80 0.30 -5.53 -3.07
N ALA A 81 -0.46 -6.00 -4.06
CA ALA A 81 -1.92 -6.08 -3.98
C ALA A 81 -2.38 -7.01 -2.83
N PHE A 82 -1.74 -8.17 -2.69
CA PHE A 82 -2.04 -9.10 -1.60
C PHE A 82 -1.61 -8.58 -0.24
N MET A 83 -0.50 -7.83 -0.15
CA MET A 83 -0.12 -7.16 1.10
C MET A 83 -1.21 -6.18 1.54
N TYR A 84 -1.73 -5.35 0.64
CA TYR A 84 -2.85 -4.47 0.97
C TYR A 84 -4.14 -5.22 1.36
N LEU A 85 -4.48 -6.28 0.64
CA LEU A 85 -5.72 -7.00 0.89
C LEU A 85 -5.66 -7.86 2.16
N LEU A 86 -4.60 -8.64 2.32
CA LEU A 86 -4.49 -9.65 3.37
C LEU A 86 -3.82 -9.08 4.63
N TRP A 87 -2.67 -8.43 4.46
CA TRP A 87 -1.94 -7.90 5.60
C TRP A 87 -2.57 -6.63 6.12
N ASP A 88 -2.92 -5.68 5.27
CA ASP A 88 -3.44 -4.39 5.75
C ASP A 88 -4.95 -4.49 6.07
N ALA A 89 -5.80 -4.64 5.05
CA ALA A 89 -7.26 -4.62 5.24
C ALA A 89 -7.78 -5.80 6.08
N THR A 90 -7.42 -7.04 5.73
CA THR A 90 -8.00 -8.21 6.40
C THR A 90 -7.51 -8.33 7.84
N SER A 91 -6.22 -8.11 8.11
CA SER A 91 -5.73 -8.18 9.50
C SER A 91 -6.29 -7.04 10.35
N GLN A 92 -6.56 -5.86 9.76
CA GLN A 92 -7.20 -4.75 10.44
C GLN A 92 -8.64 -5.10 10.83
N LEU A 93 -9.43 -5.60 9.88
CA LEU A 93 -10.82 -6.00 10.11
C LEU A 93 -10.94 -7.19 11.07
N ALA A 94 -10.10 -8.22 10.89
CA ALA A 94 -10.22 -9.48 11.60
C ALA A 94 -9.50 -9.50 12.95
N TYR A 95 -8.52 -8.62 13.17
CA TYR A 95 -7.65 -8.71 14.34
C TYR A 95 -7.36 -7.36 14.98
N TRP A 96 -6.43 -6.57 14.42
CA TRP A 96 -5.82 -5.51 15.20
C TRP A 96 -6.71 -4.27 15.35
N GLY A 97 -7.64 -4.01 14.42
CA GLY A 97 -8.51 -2.84 14.50
C GLY A 97 -9.38 -2.81 15.75
N HIS A 98 -9.94 -3.96 16.13
CA HIS A 98 -10.63 -4.09 17.42
C HIS A 98 -9.66 -4.00 18.61
N LYS A 99 -8.47 -4.59 18.50
CA LYS A 99 -7.47 -4.58 19.58
C LYS A 99 -6.96 -3.18 19.92
N ILE A 100 -6.95 -2.27 18.95
CA ILE A 100 -6.59 -0.87 19.17
C ILE A 100 -7.81 0.03 19.34
N GLY A 101 -9.00 -0.50 19.66
CA GLY A 101 -10.16 0.29 20.05
C GLY A 101 -10.75 1.19 18.96
N MET A 102 -10.45 0.91 17.68
CA MET A 102 -10.85 1.77 16.57
C MET A 102 -12.36 1.89 16.43
N ALA A 103 -12.84 3.11 16.18
CA ALA A 103 -14.25 3.31 15.83
C ALA A 103 -14.58 2.55 14.52
N THR A 104 -15.78 1.97 14.46
CA THR A 104 -16.20 1.16 13.30
C THR A 104 -16.16 1.93 11.98
N SER A 105 -16.47 3.23 12.00
CA SER A 105 -16.39 4.10 10.82
C SER A 105 -14.96 4.23 10.28
N ASP A 106 -13.99 4.43 11.18
CA ASP A 106 -12.58 4.57 10.82
C ASP A 106 -12.00 3.24 10.38
N LEU A 107 -12.43 2.15 11.01
CA LEU A 107 -12.09 0.78 10.62
C LEU A 107 -12.52 0.48 9.20
N ILE A 108 -13.79 0.75 8.86
CA ILE A 108 -14.33 0.51 7.53
C ILE A 108 -13.66 1.40 6.50
N THR A 109 -13.40 2.66 6.84
CA THR A 109 -12.75 3.61 5.93
C THR A 109 -11.33 3.17 5.60
N ASN A 110 -10.51 2.86 6.61
CA ASN A 110 -9.13 2.42 6.40
C ASN A 110 -9.06 1.10 5.63
N ALA A 111 -9.81 0.08 6.07
CA ALA A 111 -9.85 -1.18 5.38
C ALA A 111 -10.36 -1.02 3.94
N GLY A 112 -11.33 -0.13 3.73
CA GLY A 112 -11.86 0.23 2.42
C GLY A 112 -10.80 0.84 1.50
N VAL A 113 -9.99 1.78 1.99
CA VAL A 113 -8.87 2.36 1.25
C VAL A 113 -7.88 1.27 0.85
N SER A 114 -7.56 0.36 1.74
CA SER A 114 -6.62 -0.74 1.48
C SER A 114 -7.18 -1.75 0.47
N ILE A 115 -8.47 -2.08 0.55
CA ILE A 115 -9.17 -2.93 -0.44
C ILE A 115 -9.18 -2.25 -1.82
N VAL A 116 -9.57 -0.98 -1.91
CA VAL A 116 -9.61 -0.24 -3.18
C VAL A 116 -8.20 -0.16 -3.79
N THR A 117 -7.18 0.09 -2.97
CA THR A 117 -5.78 0.11 -3.40
C THR A 117 -5.37 -1.26 -3.97
N ALA A 118 -5.71 -2.36 -3.30
CA ALA A 118 -5.45 -3.71 -3.81
C ALA A 118 -6.15 -3.96 -5.16
N LEU A 119 -7.42 -3.56 -5.30
CA LEU A 119 -8.17 -3.70 -6.55
C LEU A 119 -7.55 -2.90 -7.71
N ILE A 120 -7.07 -1.69 -7.45
CA ILE A 120 -6.33 -0.89 -8.43
C ILE A 120 -5.06 -1.62 -8.85
N LEU A 121 -4.29 -2.18 -7.92
CA LEU A 121 -3.07 -2.94 -8.23
C LEU A 121 -3.38 -4.22 -9.01
N PHE A 122 -4.45 -4.94 -8.68
CA PHE A 122 -4.92 -6.08 -9.48
C PHE A 122 -5.25 -5.67 -10.91
N ALA A 123 -5.94 -4.55 -11.09
CA ALA A 123 -6.22 -4.01 -12.42
C ALA A 123 -4.92 -3.66 -13.17
N VAL A 124 -3.96 -3.00 -12.51
CA VAL A 124 -2.65 -2.70 -13.12
C VAL A 124 -1.94 -3.99 -13.56
N ALA A 125 -1.91 -5.01 -12.71
CA ALA A 125 -1.31 -6.29 -13.04
C ALA A 125 -2.04 -7.00 -14.20
N TYR A 126 -3.37 -6.91 -14.24
CA TYR A 126 -4.17 -7.50 -15.31
C TYR A 126 -3.93 -6.84 -16.67
N PHE A 127 -3.77 -5.51 -16.68
CA PHE A 127 -3.57 -4.74 -17.92
C PHE A 127 -2.10 -4.57 -18.34
N ASP A 128 -1.12 -4.89 -17.49
CA ASP A 128 0.29 -4.82 -17.87
C ASP A 128 0.67 -5.91 -18.87
N ARG A 129 1.20 -5.47 -20.01
CA ARG A 129 1.61 -6.31 -21.14
C ARG A 129 3.00 -5.86 -21.61
N ASP A 130 3.70 -6.77 -22.26
CA ASP A 130 4.96 -6.44 -22.92
C ASP A 130 4.72 -5.46 -24.08
N PRO A 131 5.68 -4.57 -24.39
CA PRO A 131 5.60 -3.74 -25.58
C PRO A 131 5.44 -4.62 -26.81
N VAL A 132 4.61 -4.19 -27.77
CA VAL A 132 4.56 -4.82 -29.08
C VAL A 132 5.91 -4.54 -29.74
N THR A 133 6.74 -5.57 -29.92
CA THR A 133 7.96 -5.45 -30.73
C THR A 133 7.52 -5.13 -32.16
N PRO A 134 7.95 -4.01 -32.78
CA PRO A 134 7.70 -3.78 -34.20
C PRO A 134 8.30 -4.95 -34.98
N ALA A 135 7.58 -5.44 -36.01
CA ALA A 135 8.15 -6.42 -36.92
C ALA A 135 9.44 -5.85 -37.54
N PRO A 136 10.51 -6.65 -37.71
CA PRO A 136 11.66 -6.21 -38.47
C PRO A 136 11.21 -5.89 -39.90
N ASN A 137 11.53 -4.67 -40.35
CA ASN A 137 11.31 -4.23 -41.74
C ASN A 137 12.19 -5.02 -42.71
#